data_AF-A0A963TI04-F1
#
_entry.id   AF-A0A963TI04-F1
#
_cell.length_a   1.000
_cell.length_b   1.000
_cell.length_c   1.000
_cell.angle_alpha   90.00
_cell.angle_beta   90.00
_cell.angle_gamma   90.00
#
_symmetry.space_group_name_H-M   'P 1'
#
loop_
_entity.id
_entity.type
_entity.pdbx_description
1 polymer ?
#
loop_
_entity_poly.entity_id
_entity_poly.type
_entity_poly.pdbx_seq_one_letter_code
_entity_poly.pdbx_strand_id
1 'polypeptide(L)'
;MKQQKFWRLLATATLLAAAFPAGANSLPPLSPPKGEVLLTVCGKIKVHNQGDCAAFDLAEIRSVGPVTMETTTIWTDGIQKFEGVPLRALLERVGAEGQHVWAAAANDYGADIPLVET
;
A
#
# COMPACT_ATOMS: atom_id res chain seq x y z
N MET A 1 57.94 47.04 18.98
CA MET A 1 56.60 47.10 19.58
C MET A 1 55.55 46.91 18.49
N LYS A 2 54.60 45.96 18.71
CA LYS A 2 53.31 45.75 18.00
C LYS A 2 53.44 45.28 16.53
N GLN A 3 53.43 43.98 16.20
CA GLN A 3 52.29 43.03 16.21
C GLN A 3 50.95 43.71 15.89
N GLN A 4 50.27 43.27 14.82
CA GLN A 4 48.84 42.94 14.74
C GLN A 4 48.34 42.84 13.27
N LYS A 5 47.71 41.69 12.98
CA LYS A 5 46.63 41.42 12.01
C LYS A 5 47.00 41.42 10.53
N PHE A 6 46.90 40.26 9.88
CA PHE A 6 46.02 40.04 8.71
C PHE A 6 45.86 38.53 8.48
N TRP A 7 45.07 37.92 9.36
CA TRP A 7 44.34 36.69 9.11
C TRP A 7 43.50 36.89 7.84
N ARG A 8 43.59 36.00 6.84
CA ARG A 8 42.47 35.31 6.16
C ARG A 8 43.02 34.41 5.04
N LEU A 9 43.00 33.11 5.35
CA LEU A 9 43.09 31.97 4.44
C LEU A 9 42.10 32.11 3.27
N LEU A 10 42.53 31.77 2.07
CA LEU A 10 41.65 31.47 0.94
C LEU A 10 42.00 30.05 0.44
N ALA A 11 41.43 29.07 1.13
CA ALA A 11 41.33 27.70 0.65
C ALA A 11 40.09 27.62 -0.24
N THR A 12 40.27 27.53 -1.55
CA THR A 12 39.19 27.24 -2.49
C THR A 12 38.88 25.75 -2.44
N ALA A 13 37.89 25.38 -1.62
CA ALA A 13 37.30 24.05 -1.59
C ALA A 13 36.20 23.96 -2.67
N THR A 14 36.47 23.19 -3.72
CA THR A 14 35.51 22.85 -4.77
C THR A 14 34.47 21.88 -4.18
N LEU A 15 33.26 22.37 -3.87
CA LEU A 15 32.14 21.53 -3.45
C LEU A 15 31.62 20.74 -4.67
N LEU A 16 31.91 19.44 -4.73
CA LEU A 16 31.27 18.50 -5.64
C LEU A 16 29.91 18.11 -5.01
N ALA A 17 28.83 18.75 -5.45
CA ALA A 17 27.48 18.38 -5.02
C ALA A 17 27.11 17.01 -5.63
N ALA A 18 27.20 15.95 -4.82
CA ALA A 18 26.65 14.65 -5.17
C ALA A 18 25.12 14.76 -5.20
N ALA A 19 24.53 14.79 -6.39
CA ALA A 19 23.10 14.64 -6.56
C ALA A 19 22.71 13.22 -6.14
N PHE A 20 22.15 13.09 -4.93
CA PHE A 20 21.48 11.86 -4.53
C PHE A 20 20.25 11.70 -5.42
N PRO A 21 20.12 10.62 -6.22
CA PRO A 21 18.86 10.35 -6.89
C PRO A 21 17.81 10.10 -5.80
N ALA A 22 16.85 11.00 -5.70
CA ALA A 22 15.65 10.77 -4.91
C ALA A 22 14.97 9.52 -5.48
N GLY A 23 15.11 8.39 -4.78
CA GLY A 23 14.49 7.14 -5.17
C GLY A 23 12.98 7.33 -5.22
N ALA A 24 12.39 7.20 -6.41
CA ALA A 24 10.95 7.11 -6.53
C ALA A 24 10.53 5.78 -5.90
N ASN A 25 9.92 5.83 -4.70
CA ASN A 25 9.28 4.68 -4.07
C ASN A 25 8.09 4.26 -4.94
N SER A 26 8.33 3.34 -5.86
CA SER A 26 7.28 2.66 -6.62
C SER A 26 6.82 1.43 -5.83
N LEU A 27 5.51 1.18 -5.85
CA LEU A 27 4.96 -0.04 -5.28
C LEU A 27 5.46 -1.26 -6.08
N PRO A 28 5.73 -2.41 -5.43
CA PRO A 28 6.13 -3.61 -6.14
C PRO A 28 5.06 -4.04 -7.16
N PRO A 29 5.47 -4.49 -8.36
CA PRO A 29 4.53 -4.95 -9.37
C PRO A 29 3.77 -6.20 -8.88
N LEU A 30 2.54 -6.37 -9.36
CA LEU A 30 1.77 -7.59 -9.19
C LEU A 30 2.18 -8.62 -10.24
N SER A 31 2.40 -9.86 -9.80
CA SER A 31 2.54 -10.97 -10.73
C SER A 31 1.17 -11.30 -11.34
N PRO A 32 1.11 -11.88 -12.55
CA PRO A 32 -0.13 -12.47 -13.03
C PRO A 32 -0.57 -13.62 -12.10
N PRO A 33 -1.87 -13.73 -11.78
CA PRO A 33 -2.39 -14.83 -10.96
C PRO A 33 -2.05 -16.17 -11.58
N LYS A 34 -1.65 -17.13 -10.75
CA LYS A 34 -1.33 -18.51 -11.20
C LYS A 34 -2.51 -19.44 -11.02
N GLY A 35 -3.39 -19.13 -10.07
CA GLY A 35 -4.62 -19.86 -9.79
C GLY A 35 -5.88 -19.17 -10.31
N GLU A 36 -7.01 -19.62 -9.79
CA GLU A 36 -8.30 -18.97 -9.99
C GLU A 36 -8.27 -17.54 -9.42
N VAL A 37 -8.78 -16.58 -10.19
CA VAL A 37 -8.91 -15.19 -9.75
C VAL A 37 -10.08 -15.11 -8.79
N LEU A 38 -9.79 -14.78 -7.52
CA LEU A 38 -10.78 -14.68 -6.46
C LEU A 38 -11.18 -13.25 -6.13
N LEU A 39 -10.34 -12.28 -6.50
CA LEU A 39 -10.57 -10.87 -6.24
C LEU A 39 -10.04 -10.04 -7.41
N THR A 40 -10.87 -9.10 -7.86
CA THR A 40 -10.49 -8.09 -8.84
C THR A 40 -10.71 -6.71 -8.23
N VAL A 41 -9.70 -5.84 -8.33
CA VAL A 41 -9.75 -4.45 -7.88
C VAL A 41 -9.50 -3.56 -9.07
N CYS A 42 -10.41 -2.64 -9.36
CA CYS A 42 -10.33 -1.73 -10.50
C CYS A 42 -10.54 -0.28 -10.06
N GLY A 43 -10.25 0.66 -10.96
CA GLY A 43 -10.53 2.08 -10.77
C GLY A 43 -9.27 2.87 -10.44
N LYS A 44 -9.32 3.69 -9.40
CA LYS A 44 -8.22 4.60 -9.03
C LYS A 44 -7.12 3.85 -8.26
N ILE A 45 -6.38 2.99 -8.93
CA ILE A 45 -5.26 2.22 -8.38
C ILE A 45 -3.98 2.48 -9.18
N LYS A 46 -2.81 2.15 -8.61
CA LYS A 46 -1.51 2.36 -9.24
C LYS A 46 -0.91 1.08 -9.81
N VAL A 47 -1.15 -0.04 -9.14
CA VAL A 47 -0.59 -1.34 -9.52
C VAL A 47 -1.65 -2.16 -10.25
N HIS A 48 -1.30 -2.62 -11.44
CA HIS A 48 -2.18 -3.38 -12.32
C HIS A 48 -1.46 -4.62 -12.83
N ASN A 49 -2.19 -5.71 -13.05
CA ASN A 49 -1.70 -6.93 -13.70
C ASN A 49 -2.71 -7.52 -14.70
N GLN A 50 -3.90 -6.92 -14.82
CA GLN A 50 -4.95 -7.34 -15.75
C GLN A 50 -5.70 -6.12 -16.28
N GLY A 51 -5.24 -5.57 -17.42
CA GLY A 51 -5.81 -4.34 -17.98
C GLY A 51 -5.70 -3.17 -16.99
N ASP A 52 -6.82 -2.47 -16.78
CA ASP A 52 -6.94 -1.37 -15.81
C ASP A 52 -7.30 -1.86 -14.38
N CYS A 53 -7.04 -3.14 -14.10
CA CYS A 53 -7.35 -3.78 -12.82
C CYS A 53 -6.17 -4.57 -12.26
N ALA A 54 -6.26 -4.84 -10.95
CA ALA A 54 -5.46 -5.80 -10.21
C ALA A 54 -6.29 -7.05 -9.92
N ALA A 55 -5.87 -8.19 -10.45
CA ALA A 55 -6.44 -9.50 -10.18
C ALA A 55 -5.56 -10.25 -9.17
N PHE A 56 -6.18 -10.98 -8.25
CA PHE A 56 -5.50 -11.75 -7.23
C PHE A 56 -6.03 -13.18 -7.16
N ASP A 57 -5.12 -14.14 -7.06
CA ASP A 57 -5.46 -15.48 -6.56
C ASP A 57 -5.35 -15.58 -5.02
N LEU A 58 -5.74 -16.73 -4.46
CA LEU A 58 -5.72 -16.95 -3.01
C LEU A 58 -4.31 -16.80 -2.40
N ALA A 59 -3.27 -17.24 -3.11
CA ALA A 59 -1.91 -17.19 -2.60
C ALA A 59 -1.42 -15.74 -2.55
N GLU A 60 -1.77 -14.93 -3.56
CA GLU A 60 -1.45 -13.52 -3.61
C GLU A 60 -2.22 -12.72 -2.56
N ILE A 61 -3.51 -13.02 -2.33
CA ILE A 61 -4.27 -12.42 -1.22
C ILE A 61 -3.54 -12.70 0.10
N ARG A 62 -3.23 -13.97 0.40
CA ARG A 62 -2.51 -14.34 1.63
C ARG A 62 -1.11 -13.71 1.73
N SER A 63 -0.45 -13.42 0.61
CA SER A 63 0.87 -12.77 0.62
C SER A 63 0.84 -11.33 1.13
N VAL A 64 -0.32 -10.67 1.13
CA VAL A 64 -0.48 -9.31 1.65
C VAL A 64 -0.32 -9.24 3.17
N GLY A 65 -0.60 -10.34 3.88
CA GLY A 65 -0.48 -10.43 5.33
C GLY A 65 -1.83 -10.65 6.01
N PRO A 66 -2.26 -11.91 6.22
CA PRO A 66 -3.46 -12.21 6.97
C PRO A 66 -3.29 -11.88 8.45
N VAL A 67 -4.37 -11.46 9.07
CA VAL A 67 -4.49 -11.29 10.51
C VAL A 67 -5.60 -12.20 11.03
N THR A 68 -5.48 -12.58 12.30
CA THR A 68 -6.55 -13.28 13.03
C THR A 68 -7.29 -12.27 13.90
N MET A 69 -8.62 -12.36 13.90
CA MET A 69 -9.49 -11.62 14.80
C MET A 69 -10.39 -12.61 15.55
N GLU A 70 -10.53 -12.40 16.85
CA GLU A 70 -11.47 -13.12 17.70
C GLU A 70 -12.55 -12.15 18.15
N THR A 71 -13.81 -12.47 17.85
CA THR A 71 -14.94 -11.58 18.18
C THR A 71 -16.21 -12.39 18.43
N THR A 72 -17.23 -11.76 19.00
CA THR A 72 -18.58 -12.32 19.07
C THR A 72 -19.46 -11.66 18.04
N THR A 73 -20.55 -12.31 17.67
CA THR A 73 -21.57 -11.71 16.80
C THR A 73 -22.94 -11.88 17.44
N ILE A 74 -23.92 -11.08 17.05
CA ILE A 74 -25.31 -11.23 17.51
C ILE A 74 -26.00 -12.49 16.96
N TRP A 75 -25.35 -13.20 16.04
CA TRP A 75 -25.90 -14.34 15.31
C TRP A 75 -25.31 -15.69 15.71
N THR A 76 -24.19 -15.69 16.46
CA THR A 76 -23.43 -16.89 16.80
C THR A 76 -23.09 -16.91 18.28
N ASP A 77 -23.22 -18.07 18.93
CA ASP A 77 -22.83 -18.22 20.32
C ASP A 77 -21.30 -18.34 20.48
N GLY A 78 -20.76 -17.64 21.48
CA GLY A 78 -19.35 -17.70 21.85
C GLY A 78 -18.41 -16.90 20.92
N ILE A 79 -17.11 -16.96 21.25
CA ILE A 79 -16.06 -16.27 20.49
C ILE A 79 -15.80 -17.02 19.19
N GLN A 80 -15.94 -16.31 18.07
CA GLN A 80 -15.61 -16.76 16.73
C GLN A 80 -14.23 -16.25 16.34
N LYS A 81 -13.47 -17.11 15.65
CA LYS A 81 -12.17 -16.77 15.09
C LYS A 81 -12.28 -16.58 13.58
N PHE A 82 -11.90 -15.40 13.11
CA PHE A 82 -11.83 -15.05 11.69
C PHE A 82 -10.38 -14.83 11.29
N GLU A 83 -10.02 -15.25 10.08
CA GLU A 83 -8.72 -15.00 9.48
C GLU A 83 -8.90 -14.41 8.09
N GLY A 84 -8.16 -13.34 7.80
CA GLY A 84 -8.26 -12.66 6.52
C GLY A 84 -7.27 -11.52 6.40
N VAL A 85 -7.20 -10.95 5.20
CA VAL A 85 -6.33 -9.80 4.92
C VAL A 85 -7.06 -8.51 5.31
N PRO A 86 -6.42 -7.59 6.05
CA PRO A 86 -7.00 -6.28 6.31
C PRO A 86 -7.29 -5.54 5.00
N LEU A 87 -8.51 -5.03 4.83
CA LEU A 87 -8.89 -4.27 3.63
C LEU A 87 -7.91 -3.11 3.37
N ARG A 88 -7.47 -2.39 4.42
CA ARG A 88 -6.46 -1.34 4.30
C ARG A 88 -5.16 -1.83 3.65
N ALA A 89 -4.63 -2.97 4.07
CA ALA A 89 -3.38 -3.50 3.53
C ALA A 89 -3.51 -3.89 2.04
N LEU A 90 -4.68 -4.42 1.67
CA LEU A 90 -5.00 -4.71 0.28
C LEU A 90 -5.10 -3.43 -0.58
N LEU A 91 -5.74 -2.38 -0.07
CA LEU A 91 -5.84 -1.08 -0.76
C LEU A 91 -4.47 -0.40 -0.91
N GLU A 92 -3.63 -0.45 0.12
CA GLU A 92 -2.25 0.03 0.07
C GLU A 92 -1.42 -0.76 -0.95
N ARG A 93 -1.61 -2.08 -1.03
CA ARG A 93 -0.91 -2.96 -1.97
C ARG A 93 -1.14 -2.55 -3.42
N VAL A 94 -2.36 -2.15 -3.78
CA VAL A 94 -2.68 -1.68 -5.14
C VAL A 94 -2.44 -0.19 -5.33
N GLY A 95 -2.10 0.53 -4.25
CA GLY A 95 -1.97 1.99 -4.26
C GLY A 95 -3.29 2.68 -4.57
N ALA A 96 -4.38 2.22 -3.96
CA ALA A 96 -5.72 2.78 -4.17
C ALA A 96 -5.81 4.23 -3.69
N GLU A 97 -6.49 5.06 -4.47
CA GLU A 97 -6.79 6.45 -4.16
C GLU A 97 -8.29 6.68 -4.27
N GLY A 98 -8.85 7.49 -3.37
CA GLY A 98 -10.29 7.77 -3.38
C GLY A 98 -10.82 7.97 -1.97
N GLN A 99 -12.15 8.06 -1.89
CA GLN A 99 -12.85 8.24 -0.62
C GLN A 99 -13.73 7.04 -0.27
N HIS A 100 -14.14 6.26 -1.27
CA HIS A 100 -15.12 5.19 -1.13
C HIS A 100 -14.62 3.95 -1.88
N VAL A 101 -14.99 2.76 -1.40
CA VAL A 101 -14.82 1.47 -2.06
C VAL A 101 -16.18 0.87 -2.30
N TRP A 102 -16.46 0.51 -3.55
CA TRP A 102 -17.59 -0.35 -3.89
C TRP A 102 -17.12 -1.80 -3.87
N ALA A 103 -17.68 -2.61 -2.96
CA ALA A 103 -17.38 -4.03 -2.85
C ALA A 103 -18.58 -4.85 -3.29
N ALA A 104 -18.38 -5.76 -4.23
CA ALA A 104 -19.40 -6.70 -4.70
C ALA A 104 -18.98 -8.15 -4.42
N ALA A 105 -19.92 -8.95 -3.93
CA ALA A 105 -19.74 -10.38 -3.73
C ALA A 105 -20.15 -11.19 -4.97
N ALA A 106 -19.79 -12.48 -5.00
CA ALA A 106 -20.08 -13.37 -6.13
C ALA A 106 -21.58 -13.59 -6.43
N ASN A 107 -22.46 -13.19 -5.52
CA ASN A 107 -23.92 -13.22 -5.68
C ASN A 107 -24.50 -11.83 -6.01
N ASP A 108 -23.67 -10.91 -6.52
CA ASP A 108 -24.00 -9.53 -6.88
C ASP A 108 -24.47 -8.63 -5.72
N TYR A 109 -24.33 -9.08 -4.47
CA TYR A 109 -24.56 -8.21 -3.32
C TYR A 109 -23.43 -7.18 -3.23
N GLY A 110 -23.81 -5.89 -3.18
CA GLY A 110 -22.88 -4.77 -3.17
C GLY A 110 -22.97 -3.91 -1.90
N ALA A 111 -21.85 -3.32 -1.49
CA ALA A 111 -21.78 -2.35 -0.41
C ALA A 111 -20.84 -1.19 -0.78
N ASP A 112 -21.21 0.03 -0.35
CA ASP A 112 -20.35 1.21 -0.37
C ASP A 112 -19.66 1.37 0.99
N ILE A 113 -18.33 1.44 0.98
CA ILE A 113 -17.48 1.50 2.17
C ILE A 113 -16.66 2.81 2.13
N PRO A 114 -16.93 3.77 3.03
CA PRO A 114 -16.10 4.96 3.19
C PRO A 114 -14.68 4.58 3.68
N LEU A 115 -13.65 5.18 3.09
CA LEU A 115 -12.25 4.97 3.48
C LEU A 115 -11.80 5.81 4.67
N VAL A 116 -12.59 6.81 5.01
CA VAL A 116 -12.42 7.64 6.21
C VAL A 116 -13.59 7.34 7.11
N GLU A 117 -13.34 6.59 8.18
CA GLU A 117 -14.31 6.51 9.29
C GLU A 117 -14.08 7.72 10.20
N THR A 118 -15.18 8.33 10.63
CA THR A 118 -15.16 9.52 11.50
C THR A 118 -15.00 9.13 12.96
#